data_AF-A0A0A0B5E8-F1
#
_entry.id   AF-A0A0A0B5E8-F1
#
_cell.length_a   1.000
_cell.length_b   1.000
_cell.length_c   1.000
_cell.angle_alpha   90.00
_cell.angle_beta   90.00
_cell.angle_gamma   90.00
#
_symmetry.space_group_name_H-M   'P 1'
#
loop_
_entity.id
_entity.type
_entity.pdbx_description
1 polymer ?
#
loop_
_entity_poly.entity_id
_entity_poly.type
_entity_poly.pdbx_seq_one_letter_code
_entity_poly.pdbx_strand_id
1 'polypeptide(L)'
;MAVLLLVRASPGDQAGRRGAPGAATGGRRDAAMEMRPACERCGVDLPAASRDAMVCSFECTFCRGCTEQRLGGVCPNCGGELVRRPTRTG
;
A
#
# COMPACT_ATOMS: atom_id res chain seq x y z
N MET A 1 -20.72 15.80 30.87
CA MET A 1 -21.38 14.97 29.86
C MET A 1 -22.04 15.88 28.82
N ALA A 2 -21.23 16.46 27.94
CA ALA A 2 -21.68 17.27 26.81
C ALA A 2 -20.83 16.86 25.60
N VAL A 3 -21.33 15.86 24.87
CA VAL A 3 -20.82 15.43 23.58
C VAL A 3 -21.30 16.44 22.55
N LEU A 4 -20.43 17.38 22.11
CA LEU A 4 -20.45 17.96 20.76
C LEU A 4 -19.26 18.91 20.51
N LEU A 5 -18.08 18.37 20.21
CA LEU A 5 -17.16 19.05 19.30
C LEU A 5 -16.90 18.07 18.16
N LEU A 6 -17.76 18.17 17.15
CA LEU A 6 -17.55 17.62 15.82
C LEU A 6 -16.22 18.20 15.32
N VAL A 7 -15.16 17.41 15.41
CA VAL A 7 -13.90 17.68 14.69
C VAL A 7 -14.30 17.79 13.24
N ARG A 8 -14.18 19.01 12.74
CA ARG A 8 -14.48 19.42 11.37
C ARG A 8 -13.84 18.41 10.42
N ALA A 9 -14.66 17.80 9.57
CA ALA A 9 -14.20 17.12 8.38
C ALA A 9 -13.24 18.06 7.64
N SER A 10 -11.96 17.70 7.55
CA SER A 10 -10.99 18.40 6.71
C SER A 10 -11.33 18.11 5.24
N PRO A 11 -11.80 19.09 4.45
CA PRO A 11 -11.88 18.95 3.01
C PRO A 11 -10.49 19.28 2.47
N GLY A 12 -9.68 18.26 2.28
CA GLY A 12 -8.34 18.34 1.69
C GLY A 12 -8.26 17.50 0.43
N ASP A 13 -9.25 17.65 -0.44
CA ASP A 13 -9.17 17.24 -1.84
C ASP A 13 -8.13 18.13 -2.56
N GLN A 14 -7.38 17.50 -3.48
CA GLN A 14 -6.57 18.11 -4.54
C GLN A 14 -5.07 18.36 -4.30
N ALA A 15 -4.25 17.35 -4.64
CA ALA A 15 -3.29 17.44 -5.78
C ALA A 15 -2.36 16.21 -5.77
N GLY A 16 -2.15 15.57 -6.92
CA GLY A 16 -1.08 14.58 -7.09
C GLY A 16 -1.43 13.28 -7.81
N ARG A 17 -2.47 13.27 -8.64
CA ARG A 17 -2.73 12.17 -9.57
C ARG A 17 -1.59 12.10 -10.59
N ARG A 18 -0.61 11.23 -10.36
CA ARG A 18 0.27 10.67 -11.41
C ARG A 18 0.51 9.19 -11.13
N GLY A 19 -0.59 8.43 -11.11
CA GLY A 19 -0.51 7.01 -11.43
C GLY A 19 -0.42 6.92 -12.96
N ALA A 20 0.72 6.46 -13.47
CA ALA A 20 0.77 6.06 -14.86
C ALA A 20 -0.22 4.89 -15.05
N PRO A 21 -1.12 4.93 -16.04
CA PRO A 21 -1.89 3.74 -16.39
C PRO A 21 -0.93 2.77 -17.08
N GLY A 22 -0.34 1.86 -16.30
CA GLY A 22 0.22 0.63 -16.83
C GLY A 22 -0.92 -0.15 -17.47
N ALA A 23 -0.93 -0.20 -18.80
CA ALA A 23 -1.99 -0.74 -19.62
C ALA A 23 -2.40 -2.16 -19.18
N ALA A 24 -3.66 -2.30 -18.77
CA ALA A 24 -4.33 -3.59 -18.73
C ALA A 24 -4.51 -4.05 -20.19
N THR A 25 -3.62 -4.93 -20.67
CA THR A 25 -3.82 -5.68 -21.90
C THR A 25 -3.85 -7.17 -21.55
N GLY A 26 -4.94 -7.83 -21.92
CA GLY A 26 -5.32 -9.15 -21.44
C GLY A 26 -4.35 -10.29 -21.76
N GLY A 27 -4.30 -11.21 -20.81
CA GLY A 27 -4.14 -12.67 -20.96
C GLY A 27 -3.13 -13.20 -21.98
N ARG A 28 -2.04 -13.77 -21.46
CA ARG A 28 -1.50 -15.08 -21.85
C ARG A 28 -0.66 -15.65 -20.69
N ARG A 29 -0.68 -16.98 -20.58
CA ARG A 29 -0.17 -17.79 -19.47
C ARG A 29 1.36 -17.74 -19.44
N ASP A 30 1.95 -17.17 -18.39
CA ASP A 30 3.35 -17.38 -18.05
C ASP A 30 3.46 -17.85 -16.60
N ALA A 31 3.99 -19.06 -16.45
CA ALA A 31 4.22 -19.74 -15.19
C ALA A 31 5.46 -19.15 -14.50
N ALA A 32 5.24 -18.23 -13.58
CA ALA A 32 6.12 -17.91 -12.46
C ALA A 32 5.25 -17.31 -11.37
N MET A 33 5.48 -17.65 -10.10
CA MET A 33 4.73 -17.13 -8.96
C MET A 33 4.78 -15.59 -8.97
N GLU A 34 3.71 -14.94 -9.45
CA GLU A 34 3.65 -13.50 -9.62
C GLU A 34 3.67 -12.85 -8.23
N MET A 35 4.82 -12.27 -7.86
CA MET A 35 4.91 -11.43 -6.68
C MET A 35 3.87 -10.33 -6.81
N ARG A 36 2.94 -10.23 -5.86
CA ARG A 36 1.98 -9.11 -5.73
C ARG A 36 2.79 -7.81 -5.61
N PRO A 37 2.95 -7.04 -6.70
CA PRO A 37 3.94 -5.98 -6.77
C PRO A 37 3.21 -4.64 -6.65
N ALA A 38 2.10 -4.57 -5.94
CA ALA A 38 1.32 -3.33 -5.82
C ALA A 38 0.83 -3.14 -4.40
N CYS A 39 0.71 -1.89 -3.98
CA CYS A 39 0.09 -1.55 -2.70
C CYS A 39 -1.40 -1.90 -2.72
N GLU A 40 -1.88 -2.69 -1.75
CA GLU A 40 -3.29 -3.09 -1.67
C GLU A 40 -4.25 -1.92 -1.40
N ARG A 41 -3.75 -0.76 -0.95
CA ARG A 41 -4.57 0.45 -0.70
C ARG A 41 -4.62 1.42 -1.88
N CYS A 42 -3.48 1.73 -2.51
CA CYS A 42 -3.42 2.76 -3.56
C CYS A 42 -3.01 2.25 -4.94
N GLY A 43 -2.66 0.97 -5.06
CA GLY A 43 -2.30 0.34 -6.34
C GLY A 43 -0.93 0.75 -6.90
N VAL A 44 -0.12 1.53 -6.18
CA VAL A 44 1.23 1.88 -6.67
C VAL A 44 2.10 0.65 -6.80
N ASP A 45 2.88 0.59 -7.88
CA ASP A 45 3.85 -0.48 -8.09
C ASP A 45 4.95 -0.48 -7.00
N LEU A 46 5.24 -1.68 -6.52
CA LEU A 46 6.16 -2.09 -5.48
C LEU A 46 6.96 -3.29 -5.99
N PRO A 47 7.89 -3.07 -6.94
CA PRO A 47 8.74 -4.13 -7.49
C PRO A 47 9.56 -4.82 -6.39
N ALA A 48 10.12 -5.99 -6.69
CA ALA A 48 10.88 -6.79 -5.71
C ALA A 48 12.08 -6.03 -5.07
N ALA A 49 12.67 -5.08 -5.79
CA ALA A 49 13.74 -4.22 -5.30
C ALA A 49 13.26 -2.95 -4.56
N SER A 50 11.95 -2.73 -4.48
CA SER A 50 11.38 -1.54 -3.84
C SER A 50 11.68 -1.52 -2.35
N ARG A 51 12.31 -0.45 -1.89
CA ARG A 51 12.57 -0.19 -0.46
C ARG A 51 11.37 0.41 0.26
N ASP A 52 10.32 0.76 -0.48
CA ASP A 52 9.08 1.36 0.02
C ASP A 52 7.97 0.33 0.19
N ALA A 53 8.22 -0.93 -0.14
CA ALA A 53 7.29 -2.01 0.17
C ALA A 53 7.31 -2.31 1.67
N MET A 54 6.14 -2.24 2.29
CA MET A 54 5.88 -2.61 3.68
C MET A 54 5.00 -3.86 3.69
N VAL A 55 5.32 -4.83 4.53
CA VAL A 55 4.61 -6.10 4.66
C VAL A 55 4.28 -6.41 6.12
N CYS A 56 3.18 -7.12 6.36
CA CYS A 56 2.89 -7.73 7.65
C CYS A 56 3.30 -9.22 7.65
N SER A 57 3.17 -9.91 8.80
CA SER A 57 3.47 -11.34 8.93
C SER A 57 2.61 -12.26 8.04
N PHE A 58 1.47 -11.76 7.54
CA PHE A 58 0.60 -12.46 6.58
C PHE A 58 0.84 -12.01 5.13
N GLU A 59 1.93 -11.27 4.90
CA GLU A 59 2.38 -10.86 3.57
C GLU A 59 1.41 -9.91 2.82
N CYS A 60 0.51 -9.21 3.53
CA CYS A 60 -0.22 -8.08 2.95
C CYS A 60 0.77 -6.96 2.60
N THR A 61 0.68 -6.38 1.40
CA THR A 61 1.68 -5.43 0.90
C THR A 61 1.12 -4.00 0.80
N PHE A 62 1.80 -3.04 1.41
CA PHE A 62 1.47 -1.62 1.35
C PHE A 62 2.70 -0.77 1.03
N CYS A 63 2.51 0.40 0.44
CA CYS A 63 3.62 1.34 0.27
C CYS A 63 3.87 2.11 1.57
N ARG A 64 5.13 2.54 1.77
CA ARG A 64 5.55 3.34 2.92
C ARG A 64 4.66 4.56 3.16
N GLY A 65 4.26 5.25 2.10
CA GLY A 65 3.35 6.40 2.19
C GLY A 65 1.98 6.03 2.76
N CYS A 66 1.37 4.91 2.33
CA CYS A 66 0.12 4.45 2.93
C CYS A 66 0.31 4.04 4.39
N THR A 67 1.41 3.35 4.70
CA THR A 67 1.74 2.92 6.06
C THR A 67 1.85 4.11 7.02
N GLU A 68 2.59 5.15 6.64
CA GLU A 68 2.82 6.33 7.49
C GLU A 68 1.62 7.29 7.52
N GLN A 69 0.95 7.52 6.38
CA GLN A 69 -0.06 8.59 6.27
C GLN A 69 -1.49 8.12 6.55
N ARG A 70 -1.80 6.83 6.34
CA ARG A 70 -3.19 6.32 6.36
C ARG A 70 -3.40 5.17 7.32
N LEU A 71 -2.38 4.35 7.55
CA LEU A 71 -2.49 3.10 8.30
C LEU A 71 -1.83 3.15 9.68
N GLY A 72 -0.99 4.15 9.94
CA GLY A 72 -0.31 4.31 11.24
C GLY A 72 0.60 3.15 11.62
N GLY A 73 1.23 2.50 10.63
CA GLY A 73 2.09 1.34 10.88
C GLY A 73 1.35 0.01 11.10
N VAL A 74 0.02 -0.02 11.06
CA VAL A 74 -0.78 -1.23 11.33
C VAL A 74 -1.50 -1.71 10.08
N CYS A 75 -1.44 -3.01 9.80
CA CYS A 75 -2.12 -3.62 8.68
C CYS A 75 -3.64 -3.61 8.91
N PRO A 76 -4.44 -3.03 8.00
CA PRO A 76 -5.90 -2.98 8.15
C PRO A 76 -6.57 -4.34 7.95
N ASN A 77 -5.88 -5.30 7.34
CA ASN A 77 -6.43 -6.61 7.01
C ASN A 77 -6.23 -7.63 8.15
N CYS A 78 -5.14 -7.53 8.91
CA CYS A 78 -4.81 -8.50 9.96
C CYS A 78 -4.51 -7.90 11.34
N GLY A 79 -4.42 -6.57 11.46
CA GLY A 79 -4.08 -5.89 12.72
C GLY A 79 -2.60 -6.00 13.13
N GLY A 80 -1.76 -6.67 12.34
CA GLY A 80 -0.32 -6.80 12.61
C GLY A 80 0.49 -5.56 12.22
N GLU A 81 1.73 -5.50 12.69
CA GLU A 81 2.67 -4.43 12.32
C GLU A 81 3.09 -4.51 10.84
N LEU A 82 3.22 -3.36 10.20
CA LEU A 82 3.77 -3.21 8.86
C LEU A 82 5.26 -2.86 8.94
N VAL A 83 6.11 -3.80 8.55
CA VAL A 83 7.57 -3.65 8.52
C VAL A 83 8.09 -3.60 7.09
N ARG A 84 9.31 -3.12 6.86
CA ARG A 84 9.89 -3.09 5.51
C ARG A 84 10.01 -4.50 4.93
N ARG A 85 9.59 -4.67 3.68
CA ARG A 85 9.79 -5.91 2.91
C ARG A 85 11.29 -6.19 2.79
N PRO A 86 11.77 -7.38 3.19
CA PRO A 86 13.14 -7.77 2.96
C PRO A 86 13.46 -7.79 1.46
N THR A 87 14.54 -7.12 1.05
CA THR A 87 15.02 -7.17 -0.33
C THR A 87 15.96 -8.36 -0.49
N ARG A 88 15.78 -9.16 -1.56
CA ARG A 88 16.78 -10.18 -1.91
C ARG A 88 18.12 -9.49 -2.16
N THR A 89 19.11 -9.84 -1.36
CA THR A 89 20.50 -9.44 -1.56
C THR A 89 21.18 -10.70 -2.09
N GLY A 90 21.24 -10.86 -3.42
CA GLY A 90 21.73 -12.09 -4.05
C GLY A 90 21.27 -12.22 -5.48
#